data_AF-G8T7W4-F1
#
_entry.id   AF-G8T7W4-F1
#
_cell.length_a   1.000
_cell.length_b   1.000
_cell.length_c   1.000
_cell.angle_alpha   90.00
_cell.angle_beta   90.00
_cell.angle_gamma   90.00
#
_symmetry.space_group_name_H-M   'P 1'
#
loop_
_entity.id
_entity.type
_entity.pdbx_description
1 polymer ?
#
loop_
_entity_poly.entity_id
_entity_poly.type
_entity_poly.pdbx_seq_one_letter_code
_entity_poly.pdbx_strand_id
1 'polypeptide(L)'
;MDKEQNIIYSGHVYNDTTLTGDFQGTETMPCLHKALFVGSNLFTTALTSKSDMKGFLIAISLISLVLSCGHSASGTLDYNTLNYDTSRTVILTWDTTKYRFPKGSEPLPLTQSDLTLIDSLLNDAIDSFNIQFTHGMYEAFDRKVPIDSFIIVQQKYKNQYYPFKDVNGQRVVTIIGFSTEFPLWKKEMYQPRLHYGMRMFELRVNLTEKNRDNLHSGDFG
;
A
#
# COMPACT_ATOMS: atom_id res chain seq x y z
N MET A 1 -18.06 35.60 36.29
CA MET A 1 -17.50 36.18 35.04
C MET A 1 -16.89 34.99 34.32
N ASP A 2 -17.79 34.22 33.74
CA ASP A 2 -17.58 32.81 33.42
C ASP A 2 -17.38 32.70 31.92
N LYS A 3 -16.23 32.14 31.52
CA LYS A 3 -15.96 31.79 30.13
C LYS A 3 -16.14 30.28 29.99
N GLU A 4 -17.35 29.89 29.61
CA GLU A 4 -17.61 28.59 29.00
C GLU A 4 -16.78 28.48 27.71
N GLN A 5 -15.87 27.51 27.67
CA GLN A 5 -15.24 27.09 26.42
C GLN A 5 -16.07 25.93 25.85
N ASN A 6 -16.88 26.25 24.84
CA ASN A 6 -17.51 25.27 23.95
C ASN A 6 -16.41 24.58 23.13
N ILE A 7 -16.04 23.35 23.52
CA ILE A 7 -15.26 22.46 22.66
C ILE A 7 -16.26 21.66 21.83
N ILE A 8 -16.43 22.08 20.58
CA ILE A 8 -17.22 21.36 19.58
C ILE A 8 -16.38 20.15 19.13
N TYR A 9 -16.73 18.96 19.63
CA TYR A 9 -16.28 17.72 19.02
C TYR A 9 -17.09 17.51 17.74
N SER A 10 -16.44 17.70 16.58
CA SER A 10 -16.97 17.28 15.28
C SER A 10 -16.96 15.75 15.21
N GLY A 11 -18.00 15.13 15.76
CA GLY A 11 -18.30 13.73 15.50
C GLY A 11 -18.69 13.58 14.04
N HIS A 12 -17.74 13.15 13.20
CA HIS A 12 -18.06 12.64 11.88
C HIS A 12 -18.73 11.27 12.04
N VAL A 13 -20.06 11.32 12.15
CA VAL A 13 -20.94 10.18 11.89
C VAL A 13 -20.76 9.84 10.40
N TYR A 14 -20.03 8.77 10.11
CA TYR A 14 -20.12 8.14 8.79
C TYR A 14 -21.49 7.48 8.66
N ASN A 15 -22.43 8.21 8.06
CA ASN A 15 -23.62 7.63 7.46
C ASN A 15 -23.18 6.81 6.24
N ASP A 16 -23.13 5.49 6.41
CA ASP A 16 -22.95 4.52 5.34
C ASP A 16 -24.21 4.53 4.47
N THR A 17 -24.20 5.40 3.46
CA THR A 17 -25.24 5.46 2.44
C THR A 17 -24.81 4.55 1.31
N THR A 18 -25.31 3.31 1.35
CA THR A 18 -25.72 2.50 0.20
C THR A 18 -25.23 2.98 -1.17
N LEU A 19 -24.18 2.35 -1.70
CA LEU A 19 -23.89 2.30 -3.13
C LEU A 19 -24.40 0.99 -3.71
N THR A 20 -25.72 0.83 -3.74
CA THR A 20 -26.43 0.00 -4.71
C THR A 20 -26.83 0.90 -5.87
N GLY A 21 -25.95 1.02 -6.85
CA GLY A 21 -26.25 1.62 -8.15
C GLY A 21 -26.38 0.50 -9.17
N ASP A 22 -27.62 0.05 -9.39
CA ASP A 22 -27.99 -0.76 -10.54
C ASP A 22 -27.64 -0.01 -11.83
N PHE A 23 -26.73 -0.58 -12.62
CA PHE A 23 -26.62 -0.26 -14.04
C PHE A 23 -27.10 -1.48 -14.83
N GLN A 24 -28.42 -1.56 -15.01
CA GLN A 24 -29.00 -2.31 -16.11
C GLN A 24 -28.69 -1.56 -17.41
N GLY A 25 -27.84 -2.17 -18.22
CA GLY A 25 -27.54 -1.76 -19.58
C GLY A 25 -27.18 -3.00 -20.38
N THR A 26 -28.22 -3.75 -20.73
CA THR A 26 -28.18 -4.84 -21.71
C THR A 26 -27.64 -4.32 -23.03
N GLU A 27 -26.58 -4.94 -23.55
CA GLU A 27 -26.49 -5.25 -24.96
C GLU A 27 -25.50 -6.39 -25.21
N THR A 28 -25.94 -7.28 -26.07
CA THR A 28 -25.47 -8.64 -26.31
C THR A 28 -24.54 -8.69 -27.53
N MET A 29 -23.31 -9.20 -27.34
CA MET A 29 -22.46 -9.95 -28.32
C MET A 29 -22.23 -9.32 -29.73
N PRO A 30 -21.43 -9.90 -30.67
CA PRO A 30 -20.41 -10.96 -30.61
C PRO A 30 -19.05 -10.52 -31.22
N CYS A 31 -18.09 -11.45 -31.14
CA CYS A 31 -16.88 -11.62 -31.95
C CYS A 31 -16.80 -10.83 -33.27
N LEU A 32 -15.67 -10.15 -33.51
CA LEU A 32 -15.17 -10.01 -34.88
C LEU A 32 -13.64 -10.06 -34.93
N HIS A 33 -13.16 -11.22 -35.38
CA HIS A 33 -11.89 -11.35 -36.07
C HIS A 33 -11.83 -10.32 -37.21
N LYS A 34 -10.73 -9.59 -37.35
CA LYS A 34 -10.34 -9.03 -38.65
C LYS A 34 -8.99 -9.60 -39.04
N ALA A 35 -9.08 -10.68 -39.80
CA ALA A 35 -8.03 -11.12 -40.70
C ALA A 35 -7.98 -10.16 -41.90
N LEU A 36 -6.74 -9.87 -42.33
CA LEU A 36 -6.25 -9.64 -43.70
C LEU A 36 -7.23 -9.09 -44.75
N PHE A 37 -6.90 -7.90 -45.29
CA PHE A 37 -7.07 -7.66 -46.72
C PHE A 37 -5.75 -7.22 -47.35
N VAL A 38 -5.35 -8.03 -48.32
CA VAL A 38 -4.23 -7.85 -49.24
C VAL A 38 -4.60 -6.72 -50.20
N GLY A 39 -3.79 -5.67 -50.24
CA GLY A 39 -3.87 -4.60 -51.23
C GLY A 39 -2.62 -4.62 -52.10
N SER A 40 -2.64 -5.46 -53.14
CA SER A 40 -1.70 -5.40 -54.25
C SER A 40 -1.95 -4.12 -55.04
N ASN A 41 -0.96 -3.22 -55.12
CA ASN A 41 -0.89 -2.25 -56.20
C ASN A 41 0.50 -2.31 -56.80
N LEU A 42 0.54 -2.87 -58.02
CA LEU A 42 1.62 -2.67 -58.98
C LEU A 42 1.77 -1.17 -59.23
N PHE A 43 2.97 -0.64 -59.06
CA PHE A 43 3.43 0.49 -59.86
C PHE A 43 4.82 0.19 -60.40
N THR A 44 4.82 -0.14 -61.68
CA THR A 44 6.00 -0.25 -62.52
C THR A 44 6.50 1.16 -62.82
N THR A 45 7.66 1.54 -62.32
CA THR A 45 8.50 2.56 -62.97
C THR A 45 9.95 2.17 -62.80
N ALA A 46 10.54 1.74 -63.90
CA ALA A 46 11.96 1.59 -64.07
C ALA A 46 12.61 2.98 -64.08
N LEU A 47 13.55 3.24 -63.17
CA LEU A 47 14.61 4.23 -63.35
C LEU A 47 15.92 3.63 -62.85
N THR A 48 16.81 3.40 -63.80
CA THR A 48 18.21 3.08 -63.62
C THR A 48 18.92 4.20 -62.89
N SER A 49 19.57 3.92 -61.76
CA SER A 49 20.70 4.73 -61.28
C SER A 49 21.54 3.97 -60.25
N LYS A 50 22.85 4.11 -60.42
CA LYS A 50 23.96 3.53 -59.68
C LYS A 50 23.84 3.64 -58.15
N SER A 51 24.33 2.59 -57.49
CA SER A 51 25.03 2.54 -56.19
C SER A 51 24.61 3.53 -55.11
N ASP A 52 24.05 3.03 -54.01
CA ASP A 52 24.63 3.27 -52.67
C ASP A 52 23.81 2.60 -51.55
N MET A 53 24.42 1.56 -50.97
CA MET A 53 24.50 1.18 -49.55
C MET A 53 23.58 1.88 -48.50
N LYS A 54 22.26 1.96 -48.72
CA LYS A 54 21.28 2.47 -47.73
C LYS A 54 20.09 1.55 -47.47
N GLY A 55 20.03 0.41 -48.15
CA GLY A 55 18.91 -0.54 -48.07
C GLY A 55 18.91 -1.47 -46.85
N PHE A 56 19.94 -1.45 -46.00
CA PHE A 56 20.07 -2.40 -44.89
C PHE A 56 19.54 -1.89 -43.54
N LEU A 57 19.14 -0.62 -43.45
CA LEU A 57 18.74 -0.01 -42.17
C LEU A 57 17.24 -0.09 -41.87
N ILE A 58 16.39 -0.34 -42.87
CA ILE A 58 14.92 -0.32 -42.68
C ILE A 58 14.39 -1.68 -42.19
N ALA A 59 15.10 -2.79 -42.47
CA ALA A 59 14.68 -4.13 -42.04
C ALA A 59 14.91 -4.41 -40.54
N ILE A 60 15.77 -3.64 -39.86
CA ILE A 60 16.06 -3.82 -38.43
C ILE A 60 14.99 -3.16 -37.54
N SER A 61 14.22 -2.21 -38.08
CA SER A 61 13.24 -1.43 -37.30
C SER A 61 11.93 -2.16 -36.98
N LEU A 62 11.61 -3.28 -37.64
CA LEU A 62 10.33 -3.98 -37.43
C LEU A 62 10.39 -5.16 -36.45
N ILE A 63 11.59 -5.59 -36.02
CA ILE A 63 11.76 -6.74 -35.12
C ILE A 63 11.71 -6.32 -33.63
N SER A 64 11.76 -5.02 -33.33
CA SER A 64 11.85 -4.50 -31.96
C SER A 64 10.52 -4.46 -31.18
N LEU A 65 9.40 -4.89 -31.76
CA LEU A 65 8.05 -4.73 -31.18
C LEU A 65 7.50 -5.96 -30.44
N VAL A 66 8.24 -7.07 -30.36
CA VAL A 66 7.70 -8.34 -29.78
C VAL A 66 8.28 -8.72 -28.42
N LEU A 67 9.12 -7.89 -27.81
CA LEU A 67 9.65 -8.11 -26.46
C LEU A 67 8.98 -7.20 -25.42
N SER A 68 7.66 -7.03 -25.49
CA SER A 68 6.93 -6.59 -24.30
C SER A 68 6.84 -7.77 -23.34
N CYS A 69 7.92 -7.92 -22.58
CA CYS A 69 8.14 -8.93 -21.58
C CYS A 69 7.01 -8.86 -20.54
N GLY A 70 6.07 -9.82 -20.61
CA GLY A 70 5.11 -10.06 -19.53
C GLY A 70 5.84 -10.61 -18.31
N HIS A 71 6.43 -9.74 -17.51
CA HIS A 71 6.88 -10.09 -16.16
C HIS A 71 5.66 -10.22 -15.28
N SER A 72 5.03 -11.39 -15.29
CA SER A 72 4.18 -11.81 -14.18
C SER A 72 5.08 -11.98 -12.96
N ALA A 73 5.33 -10.90 -12.23
CA ALA A 73 5.96 -10.94 -10.92
C ALA A 73 4.98 -11.53 -9.89
N SER A 74 4.63 -12.80 -10.08
CA SER A 74 4.04 -13.64 -9.04
C SER A 74 5.19 -14.36 -8.30
N GLY A 75 6.18 -13.58 -7.87
CA GLY A 75 7.19 -14.05 -6.94
C GLY A 75 6.66 -13.81 -5.53
N THR A 76 6.30 -14.88 -4.81
CA THR A 76 6.07 -14.80 -3.37
C THR A 76 7.35 -14.24 -2.75
N LEU A 77 7.27 -13.04 -2.17
CA LEU A 77 8.43 -12.38 -1.56
C LEU A 77 8.87 -13.19 -0.33
N ASP A 78 10.06 -13.78 -0.38
CA ASP A 78 10.63 -14.55 0.74
C ASP A 78 11.49 -13.65 1.64
N TYR A 79 10.99 -13.40 2.84
CA TYR A 79 11.66 -12.57 3.85
C TYR A 79 12.46 -13.35 4.89
N ASN A 80 12.58 -14.67 4.75
CA ASN A 80 13.31 -15.51 5.71
C ASN A 80 14.81 -15.20 5.78
N THR A 81 15.34 -14.47 4.79
CA THR A 81 16.75 -14.05 4.72
C THR A 81 17.03 -12.70 5.41
N LEU A 82 15.99 -11.95 5.77
CA LEU A 82 16.14 -10.64 6.42
C LEU A 82 16.34 -10.79 7.93
N ASN A 83 17.19 -9.96 8.52
CA ASN A 83 17.43 -9.93 9.96
C ASN A 83 16.52 -8.88 10.63
N TYR A 84 15.48 -9.34 11.31
CA TYR A 84 14.56 -8.49 12.08
C TYR A 84 14.00 -9.24 13.28
N ASP A 85 13.37 -8.50 14.21
CA ASP A 85 12.73 -9.09 15.38
C ASP A 85 11.46 -9.87 15.00
N THR A 86 11.64 -11.12 14.60
CA THR A 86 10.53 -12.02 14.26
C THR A 86 9.63 -12.38 15.45
N SER A 87 10.02 -12.05 16.69
CA SER A 87 9.19 -12.32 17.87
C SER A 87 8.00 -11.37 17.96
N ARG A 88 8.15 -10.14 17.47
CA ARG A 88 7.15 -9.06 17.54
C ARG A 88 6.78 -8.48 16.19
N THR A 89 7.61 -8.63 15.18
CA THR A 89 7.34 -8.13 13.84
C THR A 89 7.08 -9.30 12.88
N VAL A 90 6.15 -9.09 11.95
CA VAL A 90 5.96 -9.96 10.78
C VAL A 90 5.86 -9.08 9.54
N ILE A 91 6.56 -9.48 8.48
CA ILE A 91 6.41 -8.88 7.16
C ILE A 91 5.46 -9.77 6.38
N LEU A 92 4.30 -9.24 6.04
CA LEU A 92 3.29 -10.01 5.34
C LEU A 92 3.64 -10.09 3.85
N THR A 93 3.52 -11.29 3.30
CA THR A 93 3.79 -11.53 1.89
C THR A 93 2.66 -10.96 1.04
N TRP A 94 3.00 -10.57 -0.18
CA TRP A 94 2.00 -10.11 -1.15
C TRP A 94 1.05 -11.26 -1.51
N ASP A 95 -0.15 -11.24 -0.94
CA ASP A 95 -1.20 -12.23 -1.18
C ASP A 95 -2.55 -11.52 -1.29
N THR A 96 -2.97 -11.26 -2.53
CA THR A 96 -4.25 -10.59 -2.84
C THR A 96 -5.47 -11.47 -2.56
N THR A 97 -5.28 -12.76 -2.26
CA THR A 97 -6.38 -13.64 -1.83
C THR A 97 -6.70 -13.49 -0.35
N LYS A 98 -5.69 -13.08 0.45
CA LYS A 98 -5.81 -12.89 1.90
C LYS A 98 -5.96 -11.43 2.32
N TYR A 99 -5.32 -10.52 1.60
CA TYR A 99 -5.21 -9.11 2.01
C TYR A 99 -5.71 -8.17 0.91
N ARG A 100 -6.30 -7.04 1.33
CA ARG A 100 -6.69 -5.96 0.43
C ARG A 100 -5.55 -4.95 0.34
N PHE A 101 -4.97 -4.82 -0.85
CA PHE A 101 -4.03 -3.75 -1.16
C PHE A 101 -4.75 -2.62 -1.91
N PRO A 102 -4.22 -1.38 -1.88
CA PRO A 102 -4.77 -0.29 -2.68
C PRO A 102 -4.87 -0.66 -4.16
N LYS A 103 -5.93 -0.24 -4.84
CA LYS A 103 -6.12 -0.56 -6.26
C LYS A 103 -4.92 -0.04 -7.08
N GLY A 104 -4.35 -0.91 -7.91
CA GLY A 104 -3.20 -0.58 -8.76
C GLY A 104 -1.85 -0.56 -8.03
N SER A 105 -1.78 -1.09 -6.81
CA SER A 105 -0.51 -1.31 -6.13
C SER A 105 0.20 -2.58 -6.61
N GLU A 106 1.52 -2.60 -6.44
CA GLU A 106 2.39 -3.71 -6.84
C GLU A 106 3.17 -4.26 -5.64
N PRO A 107 3.62 -5.53 -5.68
CA PRO A 107 4.49 -6.10 -4.67
C PRO A 107 5.80 -5.29 -4.52
N LEU A 108 6.22 -5.11 -3.27
CA LEU A 108 7.46 -4.41 -2.93
C LEU A 108 8.41 -5.34 -2.16
N PRO A 109 9.51 -5.82 -2.78
CA PRO A 109 10.58 -6.47 -2.03
C PRO A 109 11.26 -5.48 -1.08
N LEU A 110 11.36 -5.87 0.18
CA LEU A 110 12.12 -5.15 1.20
C LEU A 110 13.56 -5.67 1.28
N THR A 111 14.47 -4.75 1.57
CA THR A 111 15.88 -5.01 1.87
C THR A 111 16.17 -4.79 3.35
N GLN A 112 17.34 -5.23 3.82
CA GLN A 112 17.76 -4.98 5.20
C GLN A 112 17.82 -3.48 5.54
N SER A 113 18.29 -2.63 4.61
CA SER A 113 18.32 -1.18 4.79
C SER A 113 16.93 -0.56 4.90
N ASP A 114 15.94 -1.14 4.22
CA ASP A 114 14.55 -0.66 4.34
C ASP A 114 14.02 -0.95 5.75
N LEU A 115 14.32 -2.13 6.32
CA LEU A 115 13.89 -2.47 7.67
C LEU A 115 14.49 -1.53 8.72
N THR A 116 15.78 -1.23 8.62
CA THR A 116 16.42 -0.26 9.52
C THR A 116 15.77 1.13 9.41
N LEU A 117 15.43 1.57 8.20
CA LEU A 117 14.73 2.84 7.99
C LEU A 117 13.32 2.81 8.59
N ILE A 118 12.57 1.73 8.37
CA ILE A 118 11.22 1.54 8.91
C ILE A 118 11.24 1.61 10.44
N ASP A 119 12.15 0.88 11.09
CA ASP A 119 12.25 0.85 12.55
C ASP A 119 12.60 2.23 13.13
N SER A 120 13.49 2.98 12.45
CA SER A 120 13.82 4.35 12.83
C SER A 120 12.61 5.29 12.72
N LEU A 121 11.85 5.22 11.61
CA LEU A 121 10.68 6.07 11.39
C LEU A 121 9.51 5.69 12.31
N LEU A 122 9.35 4.41 12.62
CA LEU A 122 8.35 3.93 13.57
C LEU A 122 8.62 4.47 14.99
N ASN A 123 9.86 4.42 15.45
CA ASN A 123 10.24 4.96 16.76
C ASN A 123 9.96 6.47 16.83
N ASP A 124 10.39 7.22 15.82
CA ASP A 124 10.12 8.65 15.73
C ASP A 124 8.60 8.98 15.73
N ALA A 125 7.78 8.16 15.07
CA ALA A 125 6.32 8.30 15.09
C ALA A 125 5.73 8.09 16.48
N ILE A 126 6.17 7.03 17.16
CA ILE A 126 5.71 6.66 18.51
C ILE A 126 6.10 7.76 19.51
N ASP A 127 7.34 8.23 19.46
CA ASP A 127 7.83 9.29 20.34
C ASP A 127 7.05 10.60 20.10
N SER A 128 6.86 10.97 18.83
CA SER A 128 6.06 12.13 18.45
C SER A 128 4.62 12.04 18.96
N PHE A 129 3.98 10.87 18.82
CA PHE A 129 2.62 10.64 19.29
C PHE A 129 2.53 10.77 20.82
N ASN A 130 3.44 10.11 21.54
CA ASN A 130 3.46 10.15 23.01
C ASN A 130 3.65 11.57 23.54
N ILE A 131 4.48 12.38 22.89
CA ILE A 131 4.69 13.79 23.27
C ILE A 131 3.44 14.62 23.00
N GLN A 132 2.79 14.43 21.84
CA GLN A 132 1.71 15.30 21.39
C GLN A 132 0.35 14.98 22.01
N PHE A 133 0.02 13.69 22.18
CA PHE A 133 -1.36 13.28 22.45
C PHE A 133 -1.57 12.70 23.86
N THR A 134 -0.55 12.12 24.50
CA THR A 134 -0.73 11.42 25.80
C THR A 134 -1.36 12.29 26.87
N HIS A 135 -0.88 13.53 27.04
CA HIS A 135 -1.44 14.46 28.04
C HIS A 135 -2.87 14.90 27.69
N GLY A 136 -3.13 15.25 26.43
CA GLY A 136 -4.46 15.66 25.99
C GLY A 136 -5.50 14.54 26.17
N MET A 137 -5.12 13.29 25.91
CA MET A 137 -5.99 12.13 26.15
C MET A 137 -6.22 11.88 27.64
N TYR A 138 -5.17 11.96 28.47
CA TYR A 138 -5.30 11.82 29.92
C TYR A 138 -6.27 12.85 30.52
N GLU A 139 -6.24 14.08 30.03
CA GLU A 139 -7.18 15.13 30.42
C GLU A 139 -8.58 14.89 29.87
N ALA A 140 -8.73 14.48 28.61
CA ALA A 140 -10.02 14.18 27.99
C ALA A 140 -10.79 13.04 28.71
N PHE A 141 -10.07 12.08 29.29
CA PHE A 141 -10.64 11.01 30.12
C PHE A 141 -10.82 11.40 31.60
N ASP A 142 -10.79 12.70 31.93
CA ASP A 142 -10.99 13.22 33.29
C ASP A 142 -10.06 12.55 34.31
N ARG A 143 -8.85 12.18 33.88
CA ARG A 143 -7.82 11.51 34.69
C ARG A 143 -8.27 10.19 35.33
N LYS A 144 -9.37 9.60 34.86
CA LYS A 144 -9.93 8.33 35.38
C LYS A 144 -9.11 7.11 34.98
N VAL A 145 -8.35 7.24 33.89
CA VAL A 145 -7.47 6.19 33.36
C VAL A 145 -6.01 6.61 33.61
N PRO A 146 -5.13 5.70 34.09
CA PRO A 146 -3.72 6.02 34.29
C PRO A 146 -3.06 6.54 33.00
N ILE A 147 -2.21 7.56 33.10
CA ILE A 147 -1.53 8.18 31.94
C ILE A 147 -0.76 7.16 31.09
N ASP A 148 -0.16 6.16 31.74
CA ASP A 148 0.57 5.06 31.09
C ASP A 148 -0.30 4.23 30.14
N SER A 149 -1.63 4.31 30.25
CA SER A 149 -2.56 3.65 29.32
C SER A 149 -2.61 4.31 27.95
N PHE A 150 -2.17 5.57 27.85
CA PHE A 150 -2.12 6.38 26.63
C PHE A 150 -0.71 6.46 26.03
N ILE A 151 0.29 5.84 26.68
CA ILE A 151 1.66 5.79 26.19
C ILE A 151 1.84 4.52 25.36
N ILE A 152 2.28 4.68 24.12
CA ILE A 152 2.68 3.58 23.25
C ILE A 152 4.11 3.19 23.61
N VAL A 153 4.27 1.97 24.13
CA VAL A 153 5.58 1.36 24.41
C VAL A 153 5.81 0.25 23.40
N GLN A 154 6.64 0.50 22.39
CA GLN A 154 6.82 -0.39 21.23
C GLN A 154 7.04 -1.87 21.62
N GLN A 155 7.75 -2.13 22.72
CA GLN A 155 8.06 -3.48 23.18
C GLN A 155 6.82 -4.30 23.58
N LYS A 156 5.70 -3.63 23.88
CA LYS A 156 4.40 -4.22 24.22
C LYS A 156 3.52 -4.47 22.98
N TYR A 157 3.95 -4.01 21.81
CA TYR A 157 3.20 -4.13 20.56
C TYR A 157 3.81 -5.18 19.65
N LYS A 158 2.93 -5.87 18.93
CA LYS A 158 3.27 -6.66 17.75
C LYS A 158 3.03 -5.80 16.52
N ASN A 159 3.89 -5.91 15.53
CA ASN A 159 3.84 -5.11 14.31
C ASN A 159 3.66 -6.00 13.08
N GLN A 160 2.72 -5.63 12.22
CA GLN A 160 2.54 -6.21 10.89
C GLN A 160 2.97 -5.20 9.84
N TYR A 161 3.97 -5.55 9.02
CA TYR A 161 4.45 -4.72 7.92
C TYR A 161 3.81 -5.16 6.60
N TYR A 162 3.22 -4.21 5.89
CA TYR A 162 2.55 -4.37 4.61
C TYR A 162 3.29 -3.56 3.54
N PRO A 163 4.33 -4.12 2.90
CA PRO A 163 5.07 -3.43 1.86
C PRO A 163 4.36 -3.51 0.50
N PHE A 164 4.22 -2.38 -0.18
CA PHE A 164 3.71 -2.30 -1.55
C PHE A 164 4.27 -1.07 -2.27
N LYS A 165 4.23 -1.08 -3.60
CA LYS A 165 4.40 0.14 -4.40
C LYS A 165 3.02 0.71 -4.69
N ASP A 166 2.83 2.00 -4.51
CA ASP A 166 1.57 2.65 -4.85
C ASP A 166 1.43 2.88 -6.37
N VAL A 167 0.32 3.47 -6.78
CA VAL A 167 0.01 3.78 -8.20
C VAL A 167 0.99 4.76 -8.84
N ASN A 168 1.75 5.51 -8.03
CA ASN A 168 2.76 6.45 -8.47
C ASN A 168 4.17 5.82 -8.45
N GLY A 169 4.27 4.53 -8.13
CA GLY A 169 5.55 3.82 -7.99
C GLY A 169 6.31 4.15 -6.71
N GLN A 170 5.70 4.84 -5.75
CA GLN A 170 6.32 5.12 -4.46
C GLN A 170 6.37 3.84 -3.62
N ARG A 171 7.49 3.63 -2.92
CA ARG A 171 7.72 2.46 -2.06
C ARG A 171 7.09 2.75 -0.70
N VAL A 172 6.00 2.07 -0.38
CA VAL A 172 5.21 2.33 0.83
C VAL A 172 5.21 1.09 1.72
N VAL A 173 5.28 1.31 3.03
CA VAL A 173 5.02 0.28 4.04
C VAL A 173 3.94 0.79 4.97
N THR A 174 2.82 0.10 5.01
CA THR A 174 1.82 0.30 6.07
C THR A 174 2.17 -0.59 7.24
N ILE A 175 2.15 -0.04 8.44
CA ILE A 175 2.49 -0.72 9.69
C ILE A 175 1.25 -0.72 10.55
N ILE A 176 0.83 -1.90 11.00
CA ILE A 176 -0.23 -2.04 12.00
C ILE A 176 0.40 -2.59 13.27
N GLY A 177 0.41 -1.76 14.31
CA GLY A 177 0.84 -2.13 15.65
C GLY A 177 -0.35 -2.45 16.53
N PHE A 178 -0.34 -3.55 17.27
CA PHE A 178 -1.38 -3.88 18.25
C PHE A 178 -0.80 -4.60 19.48
N SER A 179 -1.41 -4.39 20.65
CA SER A 179 -0.99 -5.07 21.89
C SER A 179 -1.93 -6.20 22.33
N THR A 180 -3.07 -6.37 21.66
CA THR A 180 -4.09 -7.38 22.02
C THR A 180 -3.63 -8.80 21.65
N GLU A 181 -4.11 -9.80 22.40
CA GLU A 181 -3.91 -11.20 22.05
C GLU A 181 -4.58 -11.54 20.71
N PHE A 182 -3.75 -11.90 19.74
CA PHE A 182 -4.17 -12.39 18.44
C PHE A 182 -3.25 -13.54 18.04
N PRO A 183 -3.61 -14.81 18.27
CA PRO A 183 -2.72 -15.95 18.05
C PRO A 183 -2.24 -16.09 16.60
N LEU A 184 -3.11 -15.73 15.63
CA LEU A 184 -2.85 -15.87 14.20
C LEU A 184 -2.18 -14.64 13.58
N TRP A 185 -1.65 -13.73 14.40
CA TRP A 185 -1.09 -12.45 13.93
C TRP A 185 0.04 -12.52 12.93
N LYS A 186 0.75 -13.64 12.83
CA LYS A 186 1.78 -13.84 11.79
C LYS A 186 1.22 -14.30 10.45
N LYS A 187 -0.04 -14.73 10.41
CA LYS A 187 -0.69 -15.35 9.25
C LYS A 187 -1.87 -14.52 8.74
N GLU A 188 -2.54 -13.80 9.63
CA GLU A 188 -3.75 -13.04 9.34
C GLU A 188 -3.56 -11.57 9.68
N MET A 189 -4.19 -10.71 8.89
CA MET A 189 -4.17 -9.27 9.12
C MET A 189 -4.98 -8.92 10.37
N TYR A 190 -4.41 -8.06 11.21
CA TYR A 190 -5.14 -7.51 12.33
C TYR A 190 -6.28 -6.61 11.82
N GLN A 191 -7.52 -6.96 12.15
CA GLN A 191 -8.71 -6.18 11.86
C GLN A 191 -9.31 -5.67 13.18
N PRO A 192 -9.26 -4.36 13.47
CA PRO A 192 -9.73 -3.83 14.75
C PRO A 192 -11.20 -4.17 15.07
N ARG A 193 -12.07 -4.25 14.04
CA ARG A 193 -13.48 -4.62 14.20
C ARG A 193 -13.69 -6.07 14.66
N LEU A 194 -12.76 -6.98 14.35
CA LEU A 194 -12.88 -8.40 14.67
C LEU A 194 -12.09 -8.78 15.93
N HIS A 195 -11.01 -8.04 16.21
CA HIS A 195 -10.04 -8.39 17.24
C HIS A 195 -10.08 -7.46 18.47
N TYR A 196 -11.17 -6.70 18.63
CA TYR A 196 -11.56 -5.94 19.83
C TYR A 196 -10.40 -5.18 20.52
N GLY A 197 -9.63 -4.40 19.77
CA GLY A 197 -8.44 -3.73 20.30
C GLY A 197 -8.58 -2.23 20.46
N MET A 198 -8.68 -1.77 21.71
CA MET A 198 -8.50 -0.35 22.10
C MET A 198 -7.03 0.12 22.01
N ARG A 199 -6.11 -0.74 21.56
CA ARG A 199 -4.66 -0.49 21.55
C ARG A 199 -4.05 -0.95 20.23
N MET A 200 -4.52 -0.32 19.16
CA MET A 200 -4.00 -0.46 17.81
C MET A 200 -3.57 0.90 17.29
N PHE A 201 -2.48 0.91 16.52
CA PHE A 201 -2.11 2.05 15.71
C PHE A 201 -1.80 1.62 14.27
N GLU A 202 -2.01 2.54 13.35
CA GLU A 202 -1.60 2.47 11.97
C GLU A 202 -0.58 3.57 11.67
N LEU A 203 0.47 3.21 10.95
CA LEU A 203 1.48 4.14 10.47
C LEU A 203 1.81 3.82 9.01
N ARG A 204 1.77 4.84 8.15
CA ARG A 204 2.24 4.73 6.77
C ARG A 204 3.63 5.35 6.67
N VAL A 205 4.56 4.56 6.11
CA VAL A 205 5.96 4.94 5.88
C VAL A 205 6.22 4.97 4.38
N ASN A 206 6.81 6.05 3.89
CA ASN A 206 7.26 6.17 2.51
C ASN A 206 8.78 5.99 2.45
N LEU A 207 9.23 4.86 1.90
CA LEU A 207 10.65 4.53 1.78
C LEU A 207 11.33 5.33 0.66
N THR A 208 10.58 5.80 -0.34
CA THR A 208 11.12 6.63 -1.42
C THR A 208 11.50 8.01 -0.89
N GLU A 209 10.59 8.63 -0.14
CA GLU A 209 10.78 9.97 0.43
C GLU A 209 11.48 9.96 1.80
N LYS A 210 11.65 8.77 2.39
CA LYS A 210 12.21 8.56 3.74
C LYS A 210 11.48 9.36 4.81
N ASN A 211 10.16 9.42 4.68
CA ASN A 211 9.28 10.10 5.61
C ASN A 211 8.16 9.14 6.07
N ARG A 212 7.37 9.64 7.00
CA ARG A 212 6.22 8.94 7.57
C ARG A 212 5.05 9.89 7.72
N ASP A 213 3.86 9.33 7.69
CA ASP A 213 2.65 10.05 8.07
C ASP A 213 2.57 10.17 9.61
N ASN A 214 1.55 10.88 10.11
CA ASN A 214 1.26 10.86 11.54
C ASN A 214 0.77 9.48 11.96
N LEU A 215 1.05 9.08 13.20
CA LEU A 215 0.55 7.83 13.75
C LEU A 215 -0.95 7.98 14.03
N HIS A 216 -1.74 7.05 13.50
CA HIS A 216 -3.19 7.02 13.71
C HIS A 216 -3.50 5.91 14.73
N SER A 217 -3.87 6.27 15.96
CA SER A 217 -4.37 5.29 16.93
C SER A 217 -5.86 5.04 16.69
N GLY A 218 -6.27 3.77 16.66
CA GLY A 218 -7.69 3.41 16.60
C GLY A 218 -8.44 3.84 17.88
N ASP A 219 -9.77 3.97 17.77
CA ASP A 219 -10.65 4.49 18.83
C ASP A 219 -10.34 3.90 20.22
N PHE A 220 -10.05 4.80 21.16
CA PHE A 220 -10.19 4.56 22.59
C PHE A 220 -11.69 4.58 22.91
N GLY A 221 -12.42 3.59 22.40
CA GLY A 221 -13.86 3.41 22.62
C GLY A 221 -14.15 2.76 23.96
#